data_AF-A0A420XHM1-F1
#
_entry.id   AF-A0A420XHM1-F1
#
_cell.length_a   1.000
_cell.length_b   1.000
_cell.length_c   1.000
_cell.angle_alpha   90.00
_cell.angle_beta   90.00
_cell.angle_gamma   90.00
#
_symmetry.space_group_name_H-M   'P 1'
#
loop_
_entity.id
_entity.type
_entity.pdbx_description
1 polymer ?
#
loop_
_entity_poly.entity_id
_entity_poly.type
_entity_poly.pdbx_seq_one_letter_code
_entity_poly.pdbx_strand_id
1 'polypeptide(L)'
;MHVILDRLIIKDKEYEEYVAHYTRPTIAFKLIEKGSPSKLRLGSIKNVNDPMEGKVLSKYLEYNETENDDLLTFVSCFTFNHDSLNQFRLYGKENNEEASGTSLVLDCDSFFNQDNNISLAFQFYNLTKNKVDSKLKGSGDNNGIFLPLYRCIYIDPESNYLSLASRDKITFYRDNSGEKWDLYFKNIAKRTKEIDGLLNKIKRKVTKIPKSSYWLLNEILLPLKYLIKHAAFEEEQEARIFYIASLWDKKIHASLDEMYIEYGKELSEKNIHKVYLSVGASKYQDIFRRELNDIEGEVVKVSKNPFRNKK
;
A
#
# COMPACT_ATOMS: atom_id res chain seq x y z
N MET A 1 -1.37 -16.02 -11.03
CA MET A 1 -1.16 -15.13 -9.87
C MET A 1 0.24 -14.52 -9.88
N HIS A 2 1.34 -15.29 -9.76
CA HIS A 2 2.71 -14.75 -9.71
C HIS A 2 3.00 -13.69 -10.78
N VAL A 3 2.67 -13.99 -12.04
CA VAL A 3 2.84 -13.04 -13.17
C VAL A 3 2.08 -11.73 -12.97
N ILE A 4 0.88 -11.76 -12.36
CA ILE A 4 0.12 -10.54 -12.04
C ILE A 4 0.87 -9.76 -10.96
N LEU A 5 1.27 -10.43 -9.87
CA LEU A 5 2.01 -9.78 -8.78
C LEU A 5 3.30 -9.11 -9.28
N ASP A 6 4.10 -9.80 -10.12
CA ASP A 6 5.31 -9.22 -10.74
C ASP A 6 5.02 -7.93 -11.51
N ARG A 7 3.90 -7.90 -12.23
CA ARG A 7 3.50 -6.78 -13.07
C ARG A 7 2.94 -5.59 -12.27
N LEU A 8 2.49 -5.83 -11.04
CA LEU A 8 2.02 -4.80 -10.12
C LEU A 8 3.16 -4.13 -9.34
N ILE A 9 4.35 -4.75 -9.27
CA ILE A 9 5.50 -4.14 -8.58
C ILE A 9 5.89 -2.83 -9.25
N ILE A 10 6.08 -1.80 -8.42
CA ILE A 10 6.51 -0.48 -8.86
C ILE A 10 8.03 -0.50 -9.05
N LYS A 11 8.47 -0.41 -10.30
CA LYS A 11 9.88 -0.36 -10.72
C LYS A 11 10.17 0.83 -11.66
N ASP A 12 9.20 1.73 -11.82
CA ASP A 12 9.33 2.89 -12.69
C ASP A 12 10.09 3.99 -11.95
N LYS A 13 11.36 4.16 -12.33
CA LYS A 13 12.27 5.13 -11.73
C LYS A 13 12.19 6.52 -12.38
N GLU A 14 11.37 6.69 -13.41
CA GLU A 14 11.27 7.96 -14.13
C GLU A 14 10.06 8.77 -13.67
N TYR A 15 8.91 8.12 -13.45
CA TYR A 15 7.65 8.82 -13.18
C TYR A 15 7.04 8.50 -11.80
N GLU A 16 7.38 7.35 -11.23
CA GLU A 16 6.82 6.81 -9.98
C GLU A 16 7.93 6.45 -8.97
N GLU A 17 9.04 7.20 -9.01
CA GLU A 17 10.19 7.04 -8.11
C GLU A 17 9.80 7.23 -6.63
N TYR A 18 8.73 8.00 -6.37
CA TYR A 18 8.28 8.32 -5.02
C TYR A 18 6.82 7.98 -4.77
N VAL A 19 6.52 7.56 -3.55
CA VAL A 19 5.15 7.39 -3.04
C VAL A 19 5.00 8.02 -1.67
N ALA A 20 3.79 8.42 -1.32
CA ALA A 20 3.50 9.08 -0.06
C ALA A 20 2.77 8.15 0.93
N HIS A 21 3.23 8.16 2.18
CA HIS A 21 2.51 7.60 3.31
C HIS A 21 1.87 8.72 4.13
N TYR A 22 0.53 8.75 4.17
CA TYR A 22 -0.21 9.74 4.96
C TYR A 22 -0.45 9.22 6.36
N THR A 23 -0.05 10.01 7.35
CA THR A 23 -0.20 9.67 8.77
C THR A 23 -0.32 10.93 9.63
N ARG A 24 -0.52 10.73 10.92
CA ARG A 24 -0.55 11.81 11.91
C ARG A 24 0.84 12.44 12.08
N PRO A 25 0.97 13.76 12.28
CA PRO A 25 2.27 14.39 12.53
C PRO A 25 3.03 13.75 13.69
N THR A 26 2.34 13.38 14.77
CA THR A 26 2.96 12.70 15.93
C THR A 26 3.55 11.34 15.57
N ILE A 27 2.88 10.57 14.72
CA ILE A 27 3.36 9.27 14.24
C ILE A 27 4.48 9.46 13.23
N ALA A 28 4.32 10.39 12.28
CA ALA A 28 5.34 10.73 11.30
C ALA A 28 6.65 11.13 12.00
N PHE A 29 6.57 11.95 13.04
CA PHE A 29 7.75 12.38 13.80
C PHE A 29 8.45 11.19 14.47
N LYS A 30 7.70 10.30 15.13
CA LYS A 30 8.27 9.08 15.75
C LYS A 30 8.95 8.16 14.73
N LEU A 31 8.51 8.15 13.47
CA LEU A 31 9.13 7.34 12.42
C LEU A 31 10.48 7.90 11.97
N ILE A 32 10.71 9.21 12.12
CA ILE A 32 11.92 9.90 11.62
C ILE A 32 12.86 10.36 12.73
N GLU A 33 12.43 10.28 13.98
CA GLU A 33 13.20 10.71 15.16
C GLU A 33 14.56 10.01 15.24
N LYS A 34 15.63 10.80 15.33
CA LYS A 34 17.00 10.33 15.44
C LYS A 34 17.24 9.64 16.79
N GLY A 35 18.01 8.55 16.76
CA GLY A 35 18.46 7.82 17.94
C GLY A 35 17.55 6.67 18.36
N SER A 36 16.23 6.84 18.27
CA SER A 36 15.26 5.77 18.57
C SER A 36 14.03 5.81 17.64
N PRO A 37 14.22 5.71 16.31
CA PRO A 37 13.11 5.76 15.38
C PRO A 37 12.17 4.57 15.60
N SER A 38 10.87 4.84 15.60
CA SER A 38 9.87 3.80 15.46
C SER A 38 9.89 3.25 14.04
N LYS A 39 9.54 1.97 13.89
CA LYS A 39 9.41 1.35 12.56
C LYS A 39 8.03 1.58 11.97
N LEU A 40 7.98 1.64 10.64
CA LEU A 40 6.71 1.58 9.91
C LEU A 40 6.01 0.26 10.25
N ARG A 41 4.71 0.32 10.50
CA ARG A 41 3.89 -0.84 10.87
C ARG A 41 2.95 -1.21 9.72
N LEU A 42 2.88 -2.50 9.41
CA LEU A 42 1.80 -3.08 8.61
C LEU A 42 0.68 -3.49 9.58
N GLY A 43 -0.46 -2.83 9.51
CA GLY A 43 -1.62 -3.12 10.36
C GLY A 43 -2.47 -4.25 9.77
N SER A 44 -3.20 -4.95 10.64
CA SER A 44 -4.20 -5.95 10.21
C SER A 44 -5.25 -5.31 9.29
N ILE A 45 -5.54 -5.97 8.16
CA ILE A 45 -6.54 -5.50 7.19
C ILE A 45 -7.98 -5.56 7.72
N LYS A 46 -8.23 -6.22 8.87
CA LYS A 46 -9.59 -6.36 9.44
C LYS A 46 -10.24 -5.04 9.86
N ASN A 47 -9.45 -3.96 10.02
CA ASN A 47 -9.90 -2.66 10.54
C ASN A 47 -9.89 -1.56 9.47
N VAL A 48 -10.09 -1.91 8.21
CA VAL A 48 -10.16 -0.98 7.07
C VAL A 48 -11.54 -0.34 6.91
N ASN A 49 -11.57 0.88 6.37
CA ASN A 49 -12.81 1.65 6.19
C ASN A 49 -13.65 1.19 4.99
N ASP A 50 -13.05 0.56 3.98
CA ASP A 50 -13.77 0.10 2.78
C ASP A 50 -14.49 -1.24 3.07
N PRO A 51 -15.83 -1.28 3.07
CA PRO A 51 -16.58 -2.51 3.34
C PRO A 51 -16.43 -3.57 2.22
N MET A 52 -15.97 -3.17 1.03
CA MET A 52 -15.67 -4.04 -0.10
C MET A 52 -14.22 -4.50 -0.12
N GLU A 53 -13.36 -4.02 0.77
CA GLU A 53 -11.97 -4.43 0.86
C GLU A 53 -11.88 -5.96 0.97
N GLY A 54 -11.12 -6.55 0.06
CA GLY A 54 -11.01 -7.98 -0.14
C GLY A 54 -12.18 -8.66 -0.88
N LYS A 55 -13.38 -8.10 -0.94
CA LYS A 55 -14.55 -8.76 -1.57
C LYS A 55 -14.66 -8.53 -3.08
N VAL A 56 -13.96 -7.54 -3.61
CA VAL A 56 -14.09 -7.12 -5.02
C VAL A 56 -13.67 -8.23 -5.98
N LEU A 57 -12.55 -8.91 -5.70
CA LEU A 57 -12.01 -9.93 -6.60
C LEU A 57 -12.95 -11.13 -6.75
N SER A 58 -13.54 -11.61 -5.66
CA SER A 58 -14.45 -12.77 -5.69
C SER A 58 -15.73 -12.47 -6.45
N LYS A 59 -16.30 -11.27 -6.25
CA LYS A 59 -17.41 -10.75 -7.06
C LYS A 59 -17.05 -10.70 -8.54
N TYR A 60 -15.92 -10.10 -8.89
CA TYR A 60 -15.46 -9.99 -10.28
C TYR A 60 -15.23 -11.36 -10.95
N LEU A 61 -14.70 -12.33 -10.20
CA LEU A 61 -14.44 -13.69 -10.66
C LEU A 61 -15.66 -14.64 -10.54
N GLU A 62 -16.78 -14.16 -9.99
CA GLU A 62 -18.04 -14.90 -9.84
C GLU A 62 -17.90 -16.20 -9.03
N TYR A 63 -17.13 -16.16 -7.93
CA TYR A 63 -17.06 -17.27 -6.97
C TYR A 63 -17.43 -16.82 -5.57
N ASN A 64 -17.99 -17.73 -4.78
CA ASN A 64 -18.39 -17.44 -3.40
C ASN A 64 -17.16 -17.52 -2.49
N GLU A 65 -16.92 -16.46 -1.73
CA GLU A 65 -15.92 -16.51 -0.67
C GLU A 65 -16.34 -17.52 0.41
N THR A 66 -15.35 -18.19 0.96
CA THR A 66 -15.46 -19.03 2.14
C THR A 66 -14.64 -18.35 3.23
N GLU A 67 -15.12 -18.37 4.46
CA GLU A 67 -14.32 -17.91 5.59
C GLU A 67 -13.03 -18.72 5.70
N ASN A 68 -11.92 -18.04 5.96
CA ASN A 68 -10.63 -18.67 6.23
C ASN A 68 -9.95 -17.85 7.34
N ASP A 69 -10.07 -18.35 8.56
CA ASP A 69 -9.66 -17.62 9.76
C ASP A 69 -8.17 -17.79 10.11
N ASP A 70 -7.48 -18.70 9.44
CA ASP A 70 -6.14 -19.12 9.85
C ASP A 70 -5.01 -18.24 9.29
N LEU A 71 -5.28 -17.44 8.25
CA LEU A 71 -4.33 -16.49 7.68
C LEU A 71 -4.75 -15.05 7.94
N LEU A 72 -3.79 -14.28 8.43
CA LEU A 72 -3.89 -12.86 8.64
C LEU A 72 -3.16 -12.13 7.52
N THR A 73 -3.75 -11.04 7.04
CA THR A 73 -3.09 -10.13 6.11
C THR A 73 -2.83 -8.80 6.80
N PHE A 74 -1.59 -8.35 6.70
CA PHE A 74 -1.11 -7.08 7.20
C PHE A 74 -0.72 -6.18 6.03
N VAL A 75 -1.10 -4.91 6.07
CA VAL A 75 -0.79 -3.94 5.01
C VAL A 75 -0.29 -2.61 5.56
N SER A 76 0.54 -1.93 4.77
CA SER A 76 0.73 -0.48 4.87
C SER A 76 0.42 0.13 3.50
N CYS A 77 -0.30 1.25 3.52
CA CYS A 77 -0.82 1.91 2.35
C CYS A 77 0.02 3.15 2.01
N PHE A 78 0.19 3.36 0.71
CA PHE A 78 0.91 4.48 0.11
C PHE A 78 0.10 5.00 -1.08
N THR A 79 0.44 6.18 -1.59
CA THR A 79 -0.23 6.75 -2.77
C THR A 79 0.76 7.44 -3.69
N PHE A 80 0.47 7.45 -4.99
CA PHE A 80 1.21 8.24 -5.96
C PHE A 80 0.95 9.75 -5.84
N ASN A 81 -0.04 10.17 -5.05
CA ASN A 81 -0.36 11.58 -4.83
C ASN A 81 0.31 12.11 -3.56
N HIS A 82 1.40 12.85 -3.72
CA HIS A 82 2.25 13.27 -2.59
C HIS A 82 1.69 14.43 -1.75
N ASP A 83 0.83 15.27 -2.34
CA ASP A 83 0.24 16.45 -1.71
C ASP A 83 -1.26 16.55 -2.05
N SER A 84 -2.05 15.67 -1.44
CA SER A 84 -3.48 15.49 -1.68
C SER A 84 -4.33 16.06 -0.55
N LEU A 85 -5.19 17.01 -0.92
CA LEU A 85 -6.20 17.55 0.00
C LEU A 85 -7.14 16.47 0.52
N ASN A 86 -7.59 15.57 -0.35
CA ASN A 86 -8.52 14.51 0.04
C ASN A 86 -7.85 13.55 1.05
N GLN A 87 -6.59 13.19 0.82
CA GLN A 87 -5.85 12.35 1.76
C GLN A 87 -5.69 13.06 3.11
N PHE A 88 -5.31 14.34 3.15
CA PHE A 88 -5.23 15.09 4.41
C PHE A 88 -6.56 15.27 5.13
N ARG A 89 -7.68 15.30 4.40
CA ARG A 89 -9.02 15.42 5.00
C ARG A 89 -9.54 14.10 5.54
N LEU A 90 -9.13 12.97 4.97
CA LEU A 90 -9.65 11.65 5.32
C LEU A 90 -8.72 10.88 6.26
N TYR A 91 -7.40 11.03 6.09
CA TYR A 91 -6.37 10.27 6.77
C TYR A 91 -5.45 11.16 7.60
N GLY A 92 -4.76 10.55 8.58
CA GLY A 92 -3.75 11.24 9.39
C GLY A 92 -4.29 12.34 10.30
N LYS A 93 -5.59 12.33 10.63
CA LYS A 93 -6.22 13.32 11.51
C LYS A 93 -5.61 13.28 12.91
N GLU A 94 -4.87 14.31 13.28
CA GLU A 94 -4.44 14.54 14.66
C GLU A 94 -5.63 15.05 15.46
N ASN A 95 -5.92 14.47 16.63
CA ASN A 95 -7.09 14.81 17.45
C ASN A 95 -8.45 14.79 16.71
N ASN A 96 -8.59 13.96 15.67
CA ASN A 96 -9.76 13.90 14.77
C ASN A 96 -10.05 15.20 13.97
N GLU A 97 -9.09 16.12 13.89
CA GLU A 97 -9.21 17.35 13.11
C GLU A 97 -8.90 17.10 11.62
N GLU A 98 -9.75 17.59 10.72
CA GLU A 98 -9.49 17.51 9.27
C GLU A 98 -8.27 18.33 8.86
N ALA A 99 -7.54 17.85 7.85
CA ALA A 99 -6.37 18.55 7.29
C ALA A 99 -5.32 18.94 8.34
N SER A 100 -5.09 18.02 9.28
CA SER A 100 -4.05 18.08 10.31
C SER A 100 -2.97 16.99 10.14
N GLY A 101 -3.01 16.24 9.04
CA GLY A 101 -2.09 15.15 8.72
C GLY A 101 -0.76 15.58 8.11
N THR A 102 0.11 14.59 7.94
CA THR A 102 1.44 14.68 7.31
C THR A 102 1.56 13.61 6.22
N SER A 103 2.19 13.96 5.11
CA SER A 103 2.55 13.07 4.02
C SER A 103 4.06 12.88 4.03
N LEU A 104 4.52 11.65 4.25
CA LEU A 104 5.92 11.24 4.15
C LEU A 104 6.16 10.67 2.75
N VAL A 105 6.89 11.42 1.91
CA VAL A 105 7.19 11.03 0.53
C VAL A 105 8.48 10.23 0.52
N LEU A 106 8.36 8.94 0.22
CA LEU A 106 9.43 7.96 0.30
C LEU A 106 9.95 7.60 -1.09
N ASP A 107 11.25 7.43 -1.18
CA ASP A 107 11.94 6.92 -2.35
C ASP A 107 11.74 5.39 -2.47
N CYS A 108 11.24 4.96 -3.63
CA CYS A 108 10.80 3.59 -3.84
C CYS A 108 11.96 2.59 -3.83
N ASP A 109 13.14 2.97 -4.32
CA ASP A 109 14.29 2.10 -4.49
C ASP A 109 15.09 1.92 -3.19
N SER A 110 15.20 2.99 -2.40
CA SER A 110 15.97 3.02 -1.17
C SER A 110 15.19 2.48 0.04
N PHE A 111 13.86 2.54 0.00
CA PHE A 111 12.99 2.11 1.09
C PHE A 111 12.44 0.69 0.92
N PHE A 112 11.98 0.32 -0.28
CA PHE A 112 11.34 -0.98 -0.52
C PHE A 112 12.28 -2.00 -1.18
N ASN A 113 12.00 -3.29 -0.97
CA ASN A 113 12.78 -4.37 -1.59
C ASN A 113 12.06 -4.93 -2.82
N GLN A 114 12.26 -4.29 -3.97
CA GLN A 114 11.55 -4.59 -5.24
C GLN A 114 11.91 -5.94 -5.88
N ASP A 115 12.92 -6.63 -5.38
CA ASP A 115 13.38 -7.92 -5.90
C ASP A 115 12.89 -9.11 -5.06
N ASN A 116 12.23 -8.87 -3.92
CA ASN A 116 11.81 -9.92 -2.99
C ASN A 116 10.51 -10.66 -3.36
N ASN A 117 9.97 -10.50 -4.58
CA ASN A 117 8.68 -11.09 -4.95
C ASN A 117 8.69 -12.63 -4.97
N ILE A 118 9.78 -13.21 -5.46
CA ILE A 118 9.93 -14.67 -5.55
C ILE A 118 9.89 -15.27 -4.15
N SER A 119 10.57 -14.65 -3.17
CA SER A 119 10.54 -15.10 -1.79
C SER A 119 9.13 -15.04 -1.19
N LEU A 120 8.37 -13.99 -1.47
CA LEU A 120 6.98 -13.88 -1.01
C LEU A 120 6.07 -14.95 -1.61
N ALA A 121 6.21 -15.24 -2.90
CA ALA A 121 5.45 -16.30 -3.54
C ALA A 121 5.78 -17.69 -2.96
N PHE A 122 7.06 -17.97 -2.69
CA PHE A 122 7.48 -19.22 -2.04
C PHE A 122 7.02 -19.29 -0.58
N GLN A 123 7.14 -18.20 0.18
CA GLN A 123 6.65 -18.12 1.55
C GLN A 123 5.14 -18.39 1.60
N PHE A 124 4.39 -17.76 0.70
CA PHE A 124 2.95 -17.96 0.59
C PHE A 124 2.59 -19.41 0.24
N TYR A 125 3.27 -19.99 -0.75
CA TYR A 125 3.08 -21.40 -1.11
C TYR A 125 3.37 -22.35 0.05
N ASN A 126 4.43 -22.09 0.83
CA ASN A 126 4.75 -22.89 2.01
C ASN A 126 3.71 -22.71 3.12
N LEU A 127 3.16 -21.51 3.31
CA LEU A 127 2.09 -21.26 4.29
C LEU A 127 0.82 -22.03 3.95
N THR A 128 0.40 -22.00 2.69
CA THR A 128 -0.81 -22.74 2.25
C THR A 128 -0.60 -24.25 2.26
N LYS A 129 0.60 -24.72 1.87
CA LYS A 129 0.93 -26.16 1.92
C LYS A 129 1.03 -26.69 3.36
N ASN A 130 1.70 -25.97 4.26
CA ASN A 130 1.91 -26.43 5.65
C ASN A 130 0.70 -26.18 6.57
N LYS A 131 -0.40 -25.59 6.08
CA LYS A 131 -1.70 -25.78 6.73
C LYS A 131 -2.20 -27.22 6.63
N VAL A 132 -1.79 -27.94 5.59
CA VAL A 132 -2.13 -29.35 5.37
C VAL A 132 -1.24 -30.28 6.23
N ASP A 133 -0.04 -29.82 6.61
CA ASP A 133 0.89 -30.55 7.50
C ASP A 133 1.29 -29.67 8.71
N SER A 134 0.68 -29.96 9.87
CA SER A 134 0.76 -29.28 11.18
C SER A 134 2.03 -28.47 11.53
N LYS A 135 1.79 -27.27 12.11
CA LYS A 135 2.65 -26.44 12.98
C LYS A 135 4.06 -26.10 12.46
N LEU A 136 4.16 -25.03 11.68
CA LEU A 136 5.44 -24.36 11.45
C LEU A 136 5.92 -23.59 12.69
N LYS A 137 7.11 -23.94 13.17
CA LYS A 137 7.95 -23.07 14.01
C LYS A 137 8.43 -21.91 13.13
N GLY A 138 8.02 -20.68 13.46
CA GLY A 138 8.45 -19.47 12.75
C GLY A 138 9.98 -19.39 12.62
N SER A 139 10.45 -19.06 11.40
CA SER A 139 11.87 -18.86 11.11
C SER A 139 12.44 -17.75 11.99
N GLY A 140 13.52 -18.10 12.69
CA GLY A 140 14.03 -17.38 13.87
C GLY A 140 14.91 -16.17 13.60
N ASP A 141 14.58 -15.34 12.61
CA ASP A 141 15.22 -14.02 12.50
C ASP A 141 14.22 -12.94 12.90
N ASN A 142 14.48 -12.29 14.03
CA ASN A 142 13.80 -11.06 14.49
C ASN A 142 14.16 -9.83 13.63
N ASN A 143 14.78 -10.03 12.47
CA ASN A 143 15.00 -8.97 11.51
C ASN A 143 13.66 -8.64 10.84
N GLY A 144 13.31 -7.34 10.80
CA GLY A 144 12.03 -6.90 10.25
C GLY A 144 11.85 -7.30 8.77
N ILE A 145 10.62 -7.20 8.27
CA ILE A 145 10.30 -7.68 6.92
C ILE A 145 10.66 -6.66 5.85
N PHE A 146 11.20 -7.12 4.73
CA PHE A 146 11.49 -6.28 3.56
C PHE A 146 10.60 -6.73 2.41
N LEU A 147 9.76 -5.82 1.93
CA LEU A 147 8.71 -6.14 0.96
C LEU A 147 8.79 -5.22 -0.26
N PRO A 148 8.46 -5.72 -1.46
CA PRO A 148 8.25 -4.89 -2.63
C PRO A 148 6.95 -4.09 -2.49
N LEU A 149 6.87 -2.98 -3.20
CA LEU A 149 5.69 -2.12 -3.24
C LEU A 149 4.86 -2.47 -4.48
N TYR A 150 3.60 -2.80 -4.28
CA TYR A 150 2.66 -3.16 -5.34
C TYR A 150 1.66 -2.03 -5.56
N ARG A 151 1.37 -1.68 -6.81
CA ARG A 151 0.22 -0.82 -7.13
C ARG A 151 -1.09 -1.61 -6.99
N CYS A 152 -2.14 -0.95 -6.52
CA CYS A 152 -3.47 -1.54 -6.47
C CYS A 152 -4.11 -1.59 -7.87
N ILE A 153 -5.10 -2.48 -8.03
CA ILE A 153 -5.99 -2.56 -9.18
C ILE A 153 -7.36 -2.08 -8.73
N TYR A 154 -7.98 -1.22 -9.52
CA TYR A 154 -9.34 -0.75 -9.30
C TYR A 154 -10.28 -1.51 -10.23
N ILE A 155 -11.32 -2.12 -9.68
CA ILE A 155 -12.31 -2.89 -10.43
C ILE A 155 -13.70 -2.44 -10.02
N ASP A 156 -14.56 -2.23 -11.02
CA ASP A 156 -16.01 -2.23 -10.83
C ASP A 156 -16.56 -3.57 -11.37
N PRO A 157 -16.99 -4.48 -10.48
CA PRO A 157 -17.54 -5.77 -10.89
C PRO A 157 -18.79 -5.67 -11.77
N GLU A 158 -19.52 -4.54 -11.75
CA GLU A 158 -20.77 -4.37 -12.49
C GLU A 158 -20.54 -3.91 -13.93
N SER A 159 -19.58 -3.02 -14.17
CA SER A 159 -19.31 -2.44 -15.49
C SER A 159 -18.15 -3.09 -16.26
N ASN A 160 -17.44 -4.06 -15.68
CA ASN A 160 -16.15 -4.59 -16.16
C ASN A 160 -15.04 -3.52 -16.28
N TYR A 161 -15.20 -2.37 -15.63
CA TYR A 161 -14.14 -1.37 -15.56
C TYR A 161 -12.95 -1.91 -14.78
N LEU A 162 -11.75 -1.68 -15.30
CA LEU A 162 -10.49 -2.01 -14.66
C LEU A 162 -9.44 -0.94 -14.94
N SER A 163 -8.82 -0.43 -13.88
CA SER A 163 -7.65 0.44 -13.98
C SER A 163 -6.58 0.04 -12.97
N LEU A 164 -5.37 0.57 -13.15
CA LEU A 164 -4.27 0.41 -12.21
C LEU A 164 -4.06 1.73 -11.49
N ALA A 165 -3.71 1.66 -10.21
CA ALA A 165 -3.23 2.82 -9.49
C ALA A 165 -1.99 3.40 -10.20
N SER A 166 -2.06 4.70 -10.43
CA SER A 166 -1.10 5.51 -11.17
C SER A 166 -1.28 6.97 -10.79
N ARG A 167 -0.31 7.82 -11.14
CA ARG A 167 -0.47 9.28 -11.08
C ARG A 167 -1.60 9.73 -11.99
N ASP A 168 -2.39 10.67 -11.51
CA ASP A 168 -3.31 11.40 -12.37
C ASP A 168 -2.57 12.52 -13.13
N LYS A 169 -3.26 13.17 -14.07
CA LYS A 169 -2.65 14.21 -14.90
C LYS A 169 -2.18 15.41 -14.10
N ILE A 170 -2.93 15.84 -13.07
CA ILE A 170 -2.59 17.04 -12.31
C ILE A 170 -1.39 16.80 -11.40
N THR A 171 -1.32 15.65 -10.74
CA THR A 171 -0.20 15.24 -9.90
C THR A 171 1.04 15.03 -10.75
N PHE A 172 0.94 14.47 -11.95
CA PHE A 172 2.08 14.33 -12.86
C PHE A 172 2.71 15.68 -13.23
N TYR A 173 1.89 16.66 -13.62
CA TYR A 173 2.35 17.98 -14.05
C TYR A 173 2.95 18.83 -12.92
N ARG A 174 2.64 18.53 -11.65
CA ARG A 174 3.23 19.23 -10.51
C ARG A 174 4.73 18.94 -10.34
N ASP A 175 5.15 17.74 -10.73
CA ASP A 175 6.53 17.28 -10.52
C ASP A 175 7.32 17.12 -11.83
N ASN A 176 6.67 17.19 -12.99
CA ASN A 176 7.30 16.95 -14.31
C ASN A 176 6.88 18.00 -15.34
N SER A 177 7.73 18.21 -16.37
CA SER A 177 7.29 18.88 -17.60
C SER A 177 6.25 17.98 -18.27
N GLY A 178 5.01 18.44 -18.42
CA GLY A 178 3.88 17.63 -18.89
C GLY A 178 4.05 16.95 -20.25
N GLU A 179 5.13 17.22 -20.98
CA GLU A 179 5.53 16.59 -22.25
C GLU A 179 5.59 15.05 -22.17
N LYS A 180 5.95 14.49 -21.01
CA LYS A 180 6.08 13.04 -20.82
C LYS A 180 4.77 12.35 -20.41
N TRP A 181 3.69 13.10 -20.20
CA TRP A 181 2.40 12.56 -19.74
C TRP A 181 1.85 11.50 -20.69
N ASP A 182 1.83 11.76 -22.00
CA ASP A 182 1.25 10.84 -22.97
C ASP A 182 2.02 9.52 -23.03
N LEU A 183 3.34 9.56 -22.85
CA LEU A 183 4.17 8.36 -22.79
C LEU A 183 3.87 7.56 -21.52
N TYR A 184 3.86 8.22 -20.36
CA TYR A 184 3.51 7.62 -19.08
C TYR A 184 2.12 6.98 -19.11
N PHE A 185 1.10 7.73 -19.55
CA PHE A 185 -0.27 7.25 -19.63
C PHE A 185 -0.40 6.04 -20.57
N LYS A 186 0.27 6.06 -21.73
CA LYS A 186 0.30 4.90 -22.65
C LYS A 186 0.94 3.67 -21.98
N ASN A 187 2.01 3.85 -21.21
CA ASN A 187 2.67 2.76 -20.49
C ASN A 187 1.75 2.14 -19.42
N ILE A 188 1.05 2.97 -18.64
CA ILE A 188 0.04 2.50 -17.68
C ILE A 188 -1.08 1.77 -18.40
N ALA A 189 -1.67 2.35 -19.45
CA ALA A 189 -2.76 1.73 -20.21
C ALA A 189 -2.37 0.37 -20.81
N LYS A 190 -1.13 0.23 -21.31
CA LYS A 190 -0.59 -1.05 -21.79
C LYS A 190 -0.55 -2.08 -20.66
N ARG A 191 -0.01 -1.71 -19.49
CA ARG A 191 0.04 -2.60 -18.31
C ARG A 191 -1.36 -2.99 -17.85
N THR A 192 -2.30 -2.05 -17.80
CA THR A 192 -3.71 -2.29 -17.46
C THR A 192 -4.31 -3.36 -18.37
N LYS A 193 -4.11 -3.25 -19.68
CA LYS A 193 -4.58 -4.24 -20.66
C LYS A 193 -3.94 -5.63 -20.47
N GLU A 194 -2.65 -5.68 -20.13
CA GLU A 194 -1.98 -6.94 -19.80
C GLU A 194 -2.58 -7.61 -18.56
N ILE A 195 -2.82 -6.84 -17.49
CA ILE A 195 -3.43 -7.32 -16.24
C ILE A 195 -4.87 -7.80 -16.47
N ASP A 196 -5.68 -7.02 -17.20
CA ASP A 196 -7.05 -7.41 -17.58
C ASP A 196 -7.05 -8.75 -18.34
N GLY A 197 -6.17 -8.90 -19.33
CA GLY A 197 -6.00 -10.16 -20.05
C GLY A 197 -5.62 -11.36 -19.15
N LEU A 198 -4.82 -11.13 -18.11
CA LEU A 198 -4.44 -12.16 -17.13
C LEU A 198 -5.60 -12.50 -16.17
N LEU A 199 -6.33 -11.50 -15.68
CA LEU A 199 -7.51 -11.70 -14.84
C LEU A 199 -8.63 -12.42 -15.58
N ASN A 200 -8.87 -12.09 -16.85
CA ASN A 200 -9.80 -12.81 -17.72
C ASN A 200 -9.39 -14.28 -17.96
N LYS A 201 -8.09 -14.59 -17.95
CA LYS A 201 -7.62 -16.00 -17.95
C LYS A 201 -7.93 -16.70 -16.63
N ILE A 202 -7.81 -16.01 -15.50
CA ILE A 202 -8.17 -16.55 -14.17
C ILE A 202 -9.68 -16.78 -14.10
N LYS A 203 -10.52 -15.80 -14.49
CA LYS A 203 -11.98 -15.91 -14.51
C LYS A 203 -12.45 -17.17 -15.27
N ARG A 204 -11.92 -17.40 -16.48
CA ARG A 204 -12.21 -18.61 -17.28
C ARG A 204 -11.76 -19.94 -16.65
N LYS A 205 -10.78 -19.92 -15.75
CA LYS A 205 -10.36 -21.10 -15.00
C LYS A 205 -11.25 -21.32 -13.78
N VAL A 206 -11.60 -20.24 -13.08
CA VAL A 206 -12.48 -20.26 -11.90
C VAL A 206 -13.85 -20.83 -12.24
N THR A 207 -14.43 -20.48 -13.38
CA THR A 207 -15.73 -21.03 -13.82
C THR A 207 -15.75 -22.55 -14.03
N LYS A 208 -14.57 -23.18 -14.13
CA LYS A 208 -14.43 -24.65 -14.29
C LYS A 208 -14.15 -25.37 -12.97
N ILE A 209 -13.98 -24.63 -11.87
CA ILE A 209 -13.63 -25.19 -10.57
C ILE A 209 -14.93 -25.52 -9.81
N PRO A 210 -15.06 -26.73 -9.23
CA PRO A 210 -16.23 -27.07 -8.42
C PRO A 210 -16.35 -26.15 -7.19
N LYS A 211 -17.59 -25.79 -6.82
CA LYS A 211 -17.86 -24.96 -5.63
C LYS A 211 -17.23 -25.50 -4.35
N SER A 212 -17.13 -26.82 -4.21
CA SER A 212 -16.46 -27.48 -3.07
C SER A 212 -14.97 -27.17 -2.95
N SER A 213 -14.35 -26.63 -4.00
CA SER A 213 -12.93 -26.23 -4.04
C SER A 213 -12.73 -24.71 -3.96
N TYR A 214 -13.78 -23.92 -3.72
CA TYR A 214 -13.65 -22.46 -3.61
C TYR A 214 -12.81 -22.02 -2.41
N TRP A 215 -12.74 -22.82 -1.34
CA TRP A 215 -11.82 -22.56 -0.22
C TRP A 215 -10.36 -22.46 -0.68
N LEU A 216 -9.94 -23.30 -1.62
CA LEU A 216 -8.60 -23.28 -2.18
C LEU A 216 -8.38 -22.05 -3.06
N LEU A 217 -9.43 -21.57 -3.74
CA LEU A 217 -9.36 -20.31 -4.50
C LEU A 217 -9.17 -19.10 -3.57
N ASN A 218 -9.88 -19.06 -2.44
CA ASN A 218 -9.70 -17.99 -1.45
C ASN A 218 -8.26 -17.94 -0.93
N GLU A 219 -7.64 -19.11 -0.71
CA GLU A 219 -6.23 -19.18 -0.34
C GLU A 219 -5.32 -18.74 -1.48
N ILE A 220 -5.41 -19.39 -2.64
CA ILE A 220 -4.50 -19.09 -3.76
C ILE A 220 -4.59 -17.62 -4.20
N LEU A 221 -5.76 -16.98 -4.10
CA LEU A 221 -5.96 -15.61 -4.55
C LEU A 221 -5.75 -14.57 -3.45
N LEU A 222 -5.48 -14.98 -2.21
CA LEU A 222 -5.35 -14.08 -1.06
C LEU A 222 -4.36 -12.91 -1.27
N PRO A 223 -3.17 -13.11 -1.88
CA PRO A 223 -2.26 -11.99 -2.16
C PRO A 223 -2.86 -10.94 -3.10
N LEU A 224 -3.67 -11.38 -4.07
CA LEU A 224 -4.29 -10.50 -5.04
C LEU A 224 -5.56 -9.83 -4.48
N LYS A 225 -6.26 -10.54 -3.58
CA LYS A 225 -7.48 -10.08 -2.90
C LYS A 225 -7.31 -8.70 -2.27
N TYR A 226 -6.17 -8.48 -1.61
CA TYR A 226 -5.86 -7.23 -0.90
C TYR A 226 -4.99 -6.25 -1.71
N LEU A 227 -4.85 -6.48 -3.02
CA LEU A 227 -4.35 -5.50 -3.98
C LEU A 227 -5.46 -5.00 -4.90
N ILE A 228 -6.70 -5.47 -4.73
CA ILE A 228 -7.85 -5.09 -5.55
C ILE A 228 -8.83 -4.28 -4.69
N LYS A 229 -9.18 -3.11 -5.20
CA LYS A 229 -10.15 -2.19 -4.61
C LYS A 229 -11.31 -1.95 -5.55
N HIS A 230 -12.40 -1.44 -4.98
CA HIS A 230 -13.52 -0.99 -5.79
C HIS A 230 -13.10 0.26 -6.58
N ALA A 231 -13.57 0.40 -7.82
CA ALA A 231 -13.20 1.54 -8.68
C ALA A 231 -13.62 2.91 -8.14
N ALA A 232 -14.58 2.93 -7.20
CA ALA A 232 -15.00 4.14 -6.50
C ALA A 232 -13.91 4.77 -5.60
N PHE A 233 -12.77 4.09 -5.40
CA PHE A 233 -11.60 4.59 -4.65
C PHE A 233 -10.40 4.88 -5.56
N GLU A 234 -10.60 4.99 -6.88
CA GLU A 234 -9.53 5.20 -7.86
C GLU A 234 -8.71 6.48 -7.58
N GLU A 235 -9.35 7.51 -7.04
CA GLU A 235 -8.71 8.78 -6.66
C GLU A 235 -7.67 8.64 -5.55
N GLU A 236 -7.67 7.53 -4.80
CA GLU A 236 -6.67 7.27 -3.77
C GLU A 236 -5.29 6.96 -4.36
N GLN A 237 -5.21 6.52 -5.62
CA GLN A 237 -3.97 6.19 -6.33
C GLN A 237 -3.07 5.26 -5.49
N GLU A 238 -3.65 4.23 -4.91
CA GLU A 238 -3.06 3.48 -3.80
C GLU A 238 -2.03 2.44 -4.27
N ALA A 239 -0.95 2.35 -3.50
CA ALA A 239 0.02 1.28 -3.53
C ALA A 239 0.15 0.66 -2.13
N ARG A 240 0.55 -0.61 -2.05
CA ARG A 240 0.63 -1.36 -0.81
C ARG A 240 1.89 -2.19 -0.73
N ILE A 241 2.42 -2.27 0.48
CA ILE A 241 3.18 -3.45 0.91
C ILE A 241 2.22 -4.33 1.70
N PHE A 242 2.36 -5.65 1.58
CA PHE A 242 1.55 -6.59 2.34
C PHE A 242 2.35 -7.79 2.81
N TYR A 243 1.93 -8.37 3.93
CA TYR A 243 2.48 -9.60 4.48
C TYR A 243 1.33 -10.51 4.91
N ILE A 244 1.42 -11.78 4.54
CA ILE A 244 0.46 -12.80 4.94
C ILE A 244 1.14 -13.75 5.93
N ALA A 245 0.49 -13.96 7.05
CA ALA A 245 1.02 -14.71 8.18
C ALA A 245 -0.02 -15.66 8.75
N SER A 246 0.42 -16.75 9.38
CA SER A 246 -0.45 -17.46 10.33
C SER A 246 -0.65 -16.61 11.59
N LEU A 247 -1.74 -16.82 12.33
CA LEU A 247 -1.98 -16.20 13.64
C LEU A 247 -0.79 -16.33 14.63
N TRP A 248 -0.01 -17.41 14.50
CA TRP A 248 1.10 -17.75 15.39
C TRP A 248 2.47 -17.29 14.87
N ASP A 249 2.53 -16.46 13.83
CA ASP A 249 3.80 -15.92 13.34
C ASP A 249 4.40 -15.01 14.42
N LYS A 250 5.65 -15.28 14.81
CA LYS A 250 6.37 -14.58 15.88
C LYS A 250 6.63 -13.10 15.57
N LYS A 251 6.53 -12.70 14.31
CA LYS A 251 6.67 -11.30 13.89
C LYS A 251 5.43 -10.46 14.20
N ILE A 252 4.32 -11.10 14.57
CA ILE A 252 3.07 -10.42 14.91
C ILE A 252 3.20 -9.82 16.32
N HIS A 253 3.07 -8.50 16.38
CA HIS A 253 2.82 -7.78 17.61
C HIS A 253 1.31 -7.68 17.79
N ALA A 254 0.79 -8.22 18.91
CA ALA A 254 -0.63 -8.24 19.20
C ALA A 254 -0.92 -7.66 20.58
N SER A 255 -1.90 -6.77 20.62
CA SER A 255 -2.51 -6.20 21.82
C SER A 255 -4.04 -6.20 21.64
N LEU A 256 -4.79 -5.74 22.65
CA LEU A 256 -6.25 -5.63 22.54
C LEU A 256 -6.69 -4.64 21.44
N ASP A 257 -5.90 -3.58 21.23
CA ASP A 257 -6.27 -2.47 20.35
C ASP A 257 -5.65 -2.60 18.95
N GLU A 258 -4.47 -3.21 18.85
CA GLU A 258 -3.72 -3.30 17.60
C GLU A 258 -3.04 -4.65 17.39
N MET A 259 -3.01 -5.07 16.12
CA MET A 259 -2.21 -6.19 15.65
C MET A 259 -1.45 -5.74 14.40
N TYR A 260 -0.12 -5.84 14.44
CA TYR A 260 0.74 -5.32 13.38
C TYR A 260 2.04 -6.11 13.25
N ILE A 261 2.75 -5.86 12.15
CA ILE A 261 4.13 -6.32 11.92
C ILE A 261 5.00 -5.11 11.61
N GLU A 262 6.23 -5.10 12.14
CA GLU A 262 7.20 -4.05 11.86
C GLU A 262 7.91 -4.27 10.52
N TYR A 263 7.96 -3.22 9.71
CA TYR A 263 8.79 -3.17 8.50
C TYR A 263 10.27 -3.08 8.87
N GLY A 264 11.12 -3.78 8.13
CA GLY A 264 12.54 -3.91 8.46
C GLY A 264 13.39 -2.68 8.16
N LYS A 265 12.92 -1.78 7.30
CA LYS A 265 13.62 -0.54 6.95
C LYS A 265 13.12 0.62 7.81
N GLU A 266 14.05 1.30 8.48
CA GLU A 266 13.79 2.55 9.20
C GLU A 266 13.72 3.74 8.24
N LEU A 267 12.90 4.73 8.59
CA LEU A 267 12.83 5.98 7.83
C LEU A 267 13.98 6.91 8.26
N SER A 268 14.58 7.58 7.28
CA SER A 268 15.70 8.51 7.49
C SER A 268 15.81 9.49 6.32
N GLU A 269 16.67 10.49 6.47
CA GLU A 269 17.00 11.46 5.41
C GLU A 269 17.42 10.80 4.08
N LYS A 270 17.90 9.55 4.09
CA LYS A 270 18.32 8.83 2.88
C LYS A 270 17.17 8.26 2.04
N ASN A 271 15.98 8.09 2.63
CA ASN A 271 14.84 7.47 1.98
C ASN A 271 13.57 8.32 2.01
N ILE A 272 13.66 9.53 2.58
CA ILE A 272 12.61 10.55 2.54
C ILE A 272 13.00 11.57 1.48
N HIS A 273 12.17 11.71 0.46
CA HIS A 273 12.31 12.75 -0.55
C HIS A 273 11.74 14.09 -0.06
N LYS A 274 10.52 14.05 0.47
CA LYS A 274 9.79 15.24 0.97
C LYS A 274 8.90 14.88 2.15
N VAL A 275 8.58 15.88 2.95
CA VAL A 275 7.50 15.83 3.95
C VAL A 275 6.54 16.97 3.68
N TYR A 276 5.29 16.66 3.35
CA TYR A 276 4.23 17.66 3.25
C TYR A 276 3.39 17.70 4.52
N LEU A 277 3.37 18.86 5.16
CA LEU A 277 2.47 19.16 6.28
C LEU A 277 1.19 19.79 5.72
N SER A 278 0.04 19.26 6.11
CA SER A 278 -1.24 19.94 5.86
C SER A 278 -1.28 21.31 6.52
N VAL A 279 -2.26 22.14 6.15
CA VAL A 279 -2.43 23.49 6.71
C VAL A 279 -2.56 23.46 8.24
N GLY A 280 -3.32 22.50 8.79
CA GLY A 280 -3.46 22.32 10.25
C GLY A 280 -2.21 21.78 10.94
N ALA A 281 -1.31 21.12 10.20
CA ALA A 281 -0.04 20.61 10.70
C ALA A 281 1.13 21.61 10.56
N SER A 282 0.91 22.77 9.94
CA SER A 282 1.96 23.77 9.66
C SER A 282 2.75 24.22 10.90
N LYS A 283 2.12 24.24 12.08
CA LYS A 283 2.76 24.52 13.37
C LYS A 283 3.94 23.59 13.73
N TYR A 284 4.02 22.41 13.11
CA TYR A 284 5.10 21.45 13.33
C TYR A 284 6.29 21.62 12.37
N GLN A 285 6.24 22.57 11.43
CA GLN A 285 7.22 22.70 10.36
C GLN A 285 8.66 22.79 10.88
N ASP A 286 8.94 23.69 11.83
CA ASP A 286 10.30 23.90 12.33
C ASP A 286 10.86 22.67 13.05
N ILE A 287 10.01 21.91 13.73
CA ILE A 287 10.39 20.69 14.43
C ILE A 287 10.80 19.60 13.42
N PHE A 288 10.01 19.40 12.37
CA PHE A 288 10.36 18.46 11.29
C PHE A 288 11.63 18.90 10.55
N ARG A 289 11.80 20.19 10.29
CA ARG A 289 13.01 20.71 9.64
C ARG A 289 14.26 20.45 10.46
N ARG A 290 14.19 20.70 11.78
CA ARG A 290 15.29 20.39 12.69
C ARG A 290 15.62 18.90 12.69
N GLU A 291 14.60 18.05 12.74
CA GLU A 291 14.78 16.60 12.81
C GLU A 291 15.42 16.04 11.54
N LEU A 292 15.07 16.57 10.37
CA LEU A 292 15.59 16.12 9.06
C LEU A 292 16.80 16.92 8.56
N ASN A 293 17.41 17.77 9.41
CA ASN A 293 18.50 18.67 9.02
C ASN A 293 18.17 19.51 7.76
N ASP A 294 16.91 19.93 7.59
CA ASP A 294 16.43 20.66 6.41
C ASP A 294 16.75 22.17 6.50
N ILE A 295 18.05 22.47 6.40
CA ILE A 295 18.63 23.81 6.54
C ILE A 295 18.06 24.74 5.46
N GLU A 296 17.99 24.27 4.21
CA GLU A 296 17.54 25.05 3.05
C GLU A 296 16.01 25.13 2.95
N GLY A 297 15.27 24.25 3.64
CA GLY A 297 13.81 24.23 3.61
C GLY A 297 13.26 23.55 2.35
N GLU A 298 14.01 22.62 1.77
CA GLU A 298 13.67 21.92 0.53
C GLU A 298 12.97 20.58 0.76
N VAL A 299 13.12 19.98 1.94
CA VAL A 299 12.52 18.69 2.29
C VAL A 299 11.12 18.86 2.90
N VAL A 300 10.98 19.77 3.87
CA VAL A 300 9.74 19.95 4.65
C VAL A 300 8.95 21.13 4.09
N LYS A 301 7.81 20.83 3.46
CA LYS A 301 6.93 21.81 2.83
C LYS A 301 5.57 21.83 3.51
N VAL A 302 4.92 23.00 3.51
CA VAL A 302 3.49 23.11 3.85
C VAL A 302 2.68 22.99 2.58
N SER A 303 1.65 22.15 2.60
CA SER A 303 0.71 21.94 1.50
C SER A 303 0.08 23.26 1.07
N LYS A 304 0.03 23.49 -0.25
CA LYS A 304 -0.60 24.68 -0.85
C LYS A 304 -2.02 24.42 -1.33
N ASN A 305 -2.57 23.24 -1.04
CA ASN A 305 -3.95 22.93 -1.42
C ASN A 305 -4.94 23.91 -0.74
N PRO A 306 -5.98 24.36 -1.45
CA PRO A 306 -6.94 25.29 -0.90
C PRO A 306 -7.78 24.60 0.18
N PHE A 307 -7.49 24.89 1.45
CA PHE A 307 -8.28 24.42 2.60
C PHE A 307 -8.63 25.59 3.51
N ARG A 308 -9.91 25.69 3.86
CA ARG A 308 -10.39 26.69 4.81
C ARG A 308 -10.45 26.06 6.19
N ASN A 309 -9.53 26.45 7.07
CA ASN A 309 -9.62 26.09 8.48
C ASN A 309 -10.95 26.59 9.04
N LYS A 310 -11.70 25.70 9.71
CA LYS A 310 -12.80 26.14 10.58
C LYS A 310 -12.15 26.90 11.73
N LYS A 311 -12.37 28.22 11.78
CA LYS A 311 -11.99 29.05 12.92
C LYS A 311 -12.79 28.64 14.15
#